data_AF-A0AAN8YG50-F1
#
_entry.id   AF-A0AAN8YG50-F1
#
_cell.length_a   1.000
_cell.length_b   1.000
_cell.length_c   1.000
_cell.angle_alpha   90.00
_cell.angle_beta   90.00
_cell.angle_gamma   90.00
#
_symmetry.space_group_name_H-M   'P 1'
#
loop_
_entity.id
_entity.type
_entity.pdbx_description
1 polymer ?
#
loop_
_entity_poly.entity_id
_entity_poly.type
_entity_poly.pdbx_seq_one_letter_code
_entity_poly.pdbx_strand_id
1 'polypeptide(L)'
;MVVLVSRSGRHLQRYNKGRRQVVGCIPYRYKDNFDLSMGDEDAFEVLLISPQRKGKGLLFPKGGWEKDETIEVAARRETIEEAGVCGDIEGKLGTWYFENKNGDTAYEGHMFPLFVKEELDLWPEKDIRERFWMSVQEARKLCQQGWMKEALEMLVSRLTSQRRRTKIDLFSRICRGSGGHGTVLRLGCRAQVLTPPPPSPAEEA
;
A
#
# COMPACT_ATOMS: atom_id res chain seq x y z
N MET A 1 -2.07 17.91 23.31
CA MET A 1 -2.22 17.86 21.84
C MET A 1 -0.85 18.16 21.25
N VAL A 2 -0.16 17.16 20.68
CA VAL A 2 1.13 17.41 20.01
C VAL A 2 0.80 18.03 18.67
N VAL A 3 1.21 19.28 18.45
CA VAL A 3 1.01 19.96 17.18
C VAL A 3 1.98 19.34 16.18
N LEU A 4 1.45 18.58 15.21
CA LEU A 4 2.23 18.10 14.08
C LEU A 4 2.40 19.26 13.10
N VAL A 5 3.63 19.77 12.96
CA VAL A 5 3.97 20.86 12.04
C VAL A 5 4.81 20.30 10.90
N SER A 6 4.46 20.64 9.66
CA SER A 6 5.22 20.22 8.48
C SER A 6 6.56 20.93 8.45
N ARG A 7 7.65 20.19 8.17
CA ARG A 7 8.96 20.80 7.94
C ARG A 7 8.91 21.72 6.72
N SER A 8 9.55 22.88 6.86
CA SER A 8 9.54 23.94 5.86
C SER A 8 10.95 24.47 5.59
N GLY A 9 11.18 24.92 4.35
CA GLY A 9 12.44 25.50 3.91
C GLY A 9 13.30 24.54 3.08
N ARG A 10 14.49 25.03 2.66
CA ARG A 10 15.41 24.28 1.79
C ARG A 10 16.86 24.21 2.29
N HIS A 11 17.15 24.81 3.44
CA HIS A 11 18.51 24.97 3.97
C HIS A 11 19.20 23.64 4.31
N LEU A 12 18.44 22.65 4.79
CA LEU A 12 18.96 21.29 5.08
C LEU A 12 18.78 20.31 3.93
N GLN A 13 18.25 20.72 2.78
CA GLN A 13 17.98 19.78 1.70
C GLN A 13 19.25 19.25 1.03
N ARG A 14 19.18 18.00 0.59
CA ARG A 14 20.25 17.31 -0.11
C ARG A 14 20.14 17.48 -1.63
N TYR A 15 21.30 17.56 -2.27
CA TYR A 15 21.43 17.64 -3.72
C TYR A 15 22.52 16.68 -4.19
N ASN A 16 22.30 15.98 -5.30
CA ASN A 16 23.28 15.13 -5.97
C ASN A 16 23.39 15.52 -7.44
N LYS A 17 24.57 15.94 -7.89
CA LYS A 17 24.80 16.41 -9.28
C LYS A 17 23.73 17.41 -9.76
N GLY A 18 23.37 18.37 -8.90
CA GLY A 18 22.33 19.39 -9.17
C GLY A 18 20.88 18.92 -9.03
N ARG A 19 20.62 17.63 -8.76
CA ARG A 19 19.27 17.09 -8.54
C ARG A 19 18.90 17.16 -7.07
N ARG A 20 17.73 17.72 -6.75
CA ARG A 20 17.20 17.73 -5.38
C ARG A 20 16.81 16.31 -4.98
N GLN A 21 17.30 15.85 -3.84
CA GLN A 21 16.95 14.52 -3.34
C GLN A 21 15.61 14.59 -2.63
N VAL A 22 14.70 13.70 -3.05
CA VAL A 22 13.38 13.56 -2.48
C VAL A 22 13.14 12.11 -2.10
N VAL A 23 12.33 11.93 -1.07
CA VAL A 23 12.05 10.62 -0.50
C VAL A 23 10.57 10.54 -0.15
N GLY A 24 10.00 9.33 -0.30
CA GLY A 24 8.61 9.10 0.00
C GLY A 24 8.27 7.63 0.11
N CYS A 25 6.99 7.37 0.33
CA CYS A 25 6.45 6.03 0.43
C CYS A 25 5.34 5.79 -0.60
N ILE A 26 5.12 4.52 -0.91
CA ILE A 26 3.86 4.04 -1.47
C ILE A 26 3.14 3.34 -0.32
N PRO A 27 2.20 4.03 0.38
CA PRO A 27 1.47 3.43 1.47
C PRO A 27 0.48 2.41 0.91
N TYR A 28 0.38 1.25 1.56
CA TYR A 28 -0.56 0.21 1.20
C TYR A 28 -1.16 -0.46 2.44
N ARG A 29 -2.31 -1.11 2.25
CA ARG A 29 -2.92 -2.00 3.24
C ARG A 29 -3.63 -3.16 2.56
N TYR A 30 -3.82 -4.25 3.28
CA TYR A 30 -4.64 -5.36 2.82
C TYR A 30 -6.12 -5.06 3.04
N LYS A 31 -6.97 -5.54 2.14
CA LYS A 31 -8.42 -5.48 2.31
C LYS A 31 -8.87 -6.55 3.29
N ASP A 32 -9.84 -6.22 4.14
CA ASP A 32 -10.35 -7.12 5.18
C ASP A 32 -11.03 -8.38 4.59
N ASN A 33 -11.67 -8.25 3.42
CA ASN A 33 -12.25 -9.39 2.69
C ASN A 33 -11.15 -10.17 1.96
N PHE A 34 -10.40 -10.95 2.74
CA PHE A 34 -9.38 -11.85 2.25
C PHE A 34 -10.03 -13.12 1.66
N ASP A 35 -10.23 -13.13 0.34
CA ASP A 35 -10.54 -14.36 -0.40
C ASP A 35 -9.25 -14.92 -1.02
N LEU A 36 -9.01 -16.22 -0.83
CA LEU A 36 -7.93 -16.94 -1.51
C LEU A 36 -8.15 -16.99 -3.03
N SER A 37 -9.40 -16.86 -3.48
CA SER A 37 -9.81 -16.78 -4.89
C SER A 37 -9.57 -15.41 -5.53
N MET A 38 -9.43 -14.34 -4.73
CA MET A 38 -9.14 -13.00 -5.26
C MET A 38 -7.78 -12.97 -5.97
N GLY A 39 -7.74 -12.24 -7.09
CA GLY A 39 -6.52 -11.93 -7.82
C GLY A 39 -5.44 -11.40 -6.89
N ASP A 40 -4.17 -11.69 -7.20
CA ASP A 40 -3.06 -11.36 -6.31
C ASP A 40 -3.00 -9.86 -5.97
N GLU A 41 -3.30 -9.00 -6.97
CA GLU A 41 -3.35 -7.53 -6.88
C GLU A 41 -4.60 -6.99 -6.16
N ASP A 42 -5.70 -7.73 -6.15
CA ASP A 42 -6.99 -7.23 -5.64
C ASP A 42 -7.07 -7.26 -4.11
N ALA A 43 -6.13 -7.96 -3.45
CA ALA A 43 -6.10 -8.11 -2.00
C ALA A 43 -5.51 -6.91 -1.25
N PHE A 44 -4.95 -5.94 -1.95
CA PHE A 44 -4.43 -4.73 -1.33
C PHE A 44 -4.86 -3.48 -2.09
N GLU A 45 -4.81 -2.37 -1.38
CA GLU A 45 -5.04 -1.04 -1.89
C GLU A 45 -3.87 -0.14 -1.54
N VAL A 46 -3.69 0.92 -2.32
CA VAL A 46 -2.62 1.89 -2.17
C VAL A 46 -3.20 3.27 -1.92
N LEU A 47 -2.43 4.10 -1.24
CA LEU A 47 -2.80 5.48 -0.94
C LEU A 47 -2.08 6.44 -1.89
N LEU A 48 -2.87 7.30 -2.53
CA LEU A 48 -2.37 8.47 -3.24
C LEU A 48 -2.92 9.74 -2.59
N ILE A 49 -2.29 10.87 -2.87
CA ILE A 49 -2.69 12.18 -2.37
C ILE A 49 -2.93 13.18 -3.50
N SER A 50 -3.78 14.16 -3.24
CA SER A 50 -3.93 15.30 -4.13
C SER A 50 -2.65 16.15 -4.16
N PRO A 51 -2.37 16.83 -5.29
CA PRO A 51 -1.34 17.85 -5.32
C PRO A 51 -1.76 19.09 -4.52
N GLN A 52 -0.79 19.80 -3.95
CA GLN A 52 -1.06 21.11 -3.31
C GLN A 52 -1.68 22.16 -4.25
N ARG A 53 -1.47 22.03 -5.56
CA ARG A 53 -2.07 22.92 -6.58
C ARG A 53 -3.01 22.10 -7.47
N LYS A 54 -4.27 22.56 -7.60
CA LYS A 54 -5.30 21.94 -8.45
C LYS A 54 -4.81 21.74 -9.89
N GLY A 55 -5.31 20.69 -10.55
CA GLY A 55 -4.99 20.38 -11.96
C GLY A 55 -3.70 19.58 -12.17
N LYS A 56 -3.12 18.99 -11.11
CA LYS A 56 -2.10 17.94 -11.26
C LYS A 56 -2.74 16.59 -10.89
N GLY A 57 -2.34 15.52 -11.57
CA GLY A 57 -2.78 14.17 -11.19
C GLY A 57 -2.37 13.83 -9.76
N LEU A 58 -2.96 12.76 -9.23
CA LEU A 58 -2.63 12.27 -7.90
C LEU A 58 -1.17 11.82 -7.82
N LEU A 59 -0.61 11.83 -6.61
CA LEU A 59 0.81 11.60 -6.34
C LEU A 59 0.99 10.61 -5.20
N PHE A 60 2.17 9.98 -5.13
CA PHE A 60 2.62 9.34 -3.89
C PHE A 60 3.18 10.39 -2.93
N PRO A 61 2.98 10.23 -1.60
CA PRO A 61 3.55 11.13 -0.61
C PRO A 61 5.07 11.12 -0.68
N LYS A 62 5.67 12.30 -0.82
CA LYS A 62 7.12 12.48 -0.90
C LYS A 62 7.52 13.95 -0.72
N GLY A 63 8.66 14.18 -0.09
CA GLY A 63 9.26 15.50 -0.03
C GLY A 63 10.77 15.47 0.16
N GLY A 64 11.32 16.51 0.77
CA GLY A 64 12.78 16.73 0.77
C GLY A 64 13.49 15.81 1.76
N TRP A 65 14.56 15.15 1.33
CA TRP A 65 15.45 14.46 2.26
C TRP A 65 16.45 15.46 2.87
N GLU A 66 16.37 15.65 4.18
CA GLU A 66 17.21 16.61 4.90
C GLU A 66 18.51 15.98 5.43
N LYS A 67 19.48 16.83 5.79
CA LYS A 67 20.84 16.41 6.21
C LYS A 67 20.89 15.81 7.61
N ASP A 68 19.93 16.16 8.48
CA ASP A 68 19.85 15.78 9.90
C ASP A 68 19.09 14.46 10.14
N GLU A 69 18.64 13.78 9.10
CA GLU A 69 17.82 12.58 9.19
C GLU A 69 18.30 11.45 8.26
N THR A 70 17.99 10.20 8.63
CA THR A 70 18.15 9.06 7.72
C THR A 70 17.08 9.10 6.64
N ILE A 71 17.30 8.35 5.55
CA ILE A 71 16.36 8.30 4.45
C ILE A 71 15.01 7.70 4.86
N GLU A 72 14.99 6.70 5.74
CA GLU A 72 13.76 6.07 6.25
C GLU A 72 13.02 7.00 7.21
N VAL A 73 13.74 7.73 8.07
CA VAL A 73 13.14 8.75 8.95
C VAL A 73 12.45 9.83 8.11
N ALA A 74 13.13 10.30 7.06
CA ALA A 74 12.59 11.26 6.12
C ALA A 74 11.35 10.71 5.38
N ALA A 75 11.43 9.49 4.85
CA ALA A 75 10.30 8.84 4.17
C ALA A 75 9.04 8.76 5.06
N ARG A 76 9.22 8.40 6.34
CA ARG A 76 8.14 8.33 7.32
C ARG A 76 7.57 9.71 7.60
N ARG A 77 8.44 10.69 7.89
CA ARG A 77 8.06 12.07 8.18
C ARG A 77 7.22 12.65 7.04
N GLU A 78 7.73 12.59 5.81
CA GLU A 78 7.04 13.09 4.61
C GLU A 78 5.69 12.40 4.39
N THR A 79 5.59 11.10 4.69
CA THR A 79 4.32 10.37 4.56
C THR A 79 3.29 10.80 5.62
N ILE A 80 3.72 11.05 6.85
CA ILE A 80 2.86 11.59 7.90
C ILE A 80 2.43 13.02 7.56
N GLU A 81 3.37 13.86 7.14
CA GLU A 81 3.11 15.26 6.79
C GLU A 81 2.12 15.40 5.64
N GLU A 82 2.31 14.64 4.56
CA GLU A 82 1.51 14.79 3.34
C GLU A 82 0.22 13.94 3.32
N ALA A 83 0.23 12.75 3.93
CA ALA A 83 -0.89 11.80 3.86
C ALA A 83 -1.52 11.47 5.22
N GLY A 84 -0.87 11.80 6.33
CA GLY A 84 -1.39 11.51 7.67
C GLY A 84 -1.51 10.02 7.97
N VAL A 85 -0.58 9.20 7.46
CA VAL A 85 -0.57 7.74 7.74
C VAL A 85 0.76 7.31 8.35
N CYS A 86 0.66 6.38 9.31
CA CYS A 86 1.79 5.79 10.03
C CYS A 86 1.85 4.29 9.75
N GLY A 87 3.05 3.72 9.75
CA GLY A 87 3.22 2.31 9.47
C GLY A 87 4.67 1.85 9.39
N ASP A 88 4.83 0.61 8.95
CA ASP A 88 6.13 -0.04 8.84
C ASP A 88 6.73 0.23 7.45
N ILE A 89 7.92 0.85 7.43
CA ILE A 89 8.69 1.02 6.21
C ILE A 89 9.42 -0.27 5.90
N GLU A 90 9.26 -0.77 4.68
CA GLU A 90 9.99 -1.93 4.19
C GLU A 90 11.23 -1.53 3.37
N GLY A 91 11.96 -2.52 2.86
CA GLY A 91 13.14 -2.26 2.03
C GLY A 91 12.85 -1.34 0.84
N LYS A 92 13.82 -0.52 0.43
CA LYS A 92 13.69 0.43 -0.70
C LYS A 92 13.13 -0.26 -1.96
N LEU A 93 12.19 0.40 -2.66
CA LEU A 93 11.68 -0.08 -3.96
C LEU A 93 12.66 0.22 -5.08
N GLY A 94 13.20 1.43 -5.09
CA GLY A 94 14.07 1.88 -6.16
C GLY A 94 14.47 3.34 -6.04
N THR A 95 15.15 3.83 -7.06
CA THR A 95 15.49 5.25 -7.24
C THR A 95 15.11 5.67 -8.65
N TRP A 96 14.45 6.80 -8.77
CA TRP A 96 14.00 7.35 -10.05
C TRP A 96 14.47 8.78 -10.22
N TYR A 97 14.65 9.17 -11.48
CA TYR A 97 15.03 10.52 -11.86
C TYR A 97 13.89 11.14 -12.63
N PHE A 98 13.41 12.30 -12.19
CA PHE A 98 12.31 13.00 -12.82
C PHE A 98 12.44 14.50 -12.64
N GLU A 99 11.61 15.26 -13.34
CA GLU A 99 11.63 16.72 -13.31
C GLU A 99 10.27 17.27 -12.89
N ASN A 100 10.24 18.54 -12.48
CA ASN A 100 8.97 19.24 -12.33
C ASN A 100 8.30 19.42 -13.71
N LYS A 101 7.03 19.84 -13.72
CA LYS A 101 6.30 20.08 -14.98
C LYS A 101 6.98 21.10 -15.92
N ASN A 102 7.81 21.99 -15.38
CA ASN A 102 8.44 23.07 -16.14
C ASN A 102 9.85 22.70 -16.65
N GLY A 103 10.43 21.57 -16.23
CA GLY A 103 11.83 21.21 -16.50
C GLY A 103 12.88 21.91 -15.61
N ASP A 104 12.51 22.98 -14.90
CA ASP A 104 13.45 23.82 -14.14
C ASP A 104 14.08 23.14 -12.90
N THR A 105 13.56 21.99 -12.48
CA THR A 105 14.07 21.29 -11.29
C THR A 105 14.07 19.80 -11.52
N ALA A 106 15.26 19.22 -11.46
CA ALA A 106 15.49 17.79 -11.49
C ALA A 106 15.53 17.20 -10.09
N TYR A 107 15.00 15.99 -9.97
CA TYR A 107 14.89 15.24 -8.73
C TYR A 107 15.57 13.89 -8.84
N GLU A 108 16.10 13.43 -7.71
CA GLU A 108 16.46 12.05 -7.45
C GLU A 108 15.51 11.55 -6.35
N GLY A 109 14.56 10.69 -6.73
CA GLY A 109 13.49 10.23 -5.87
C GLY A 109 13.73 8.81 -5.35
N HIS A 110 13.60 8.62 -4.05
CA HIS A 110 13.72 7.32 -3.40
C HIS A 110 12.38 6.91 -2.80
N MET A 111 11.85 5.76 -3.22
CA MET A 111 10.54 5.29 -2.76
C MET A 111 10.66 4.00 -1.95
N PHE A 112 9.84 3.89 -0.92
CA PHE A 112 9.73 2.74 -0.04
C PHE A 112 8.28 2.24 0.04
N PRO A 113 8.02 0.94 0.25
CA PRO A 113 6.71 0.50 0.68
C PRO A 113 6.48 0.99 2.11
N LEU A 114 5.25 1.37 2.43
CA LEU A 114 4.83 1.59 3.80
C LEU A 114 3.57 0.77 4.07
N PHE A 115 3.67 -0.21 4.96
CA PHE A 115 2.52 -0.97 5.41
C PHE A 115 1.77 -0.16 6.47
N VAL A 116 0.61 0.39 6.10
CA VAL A 116 -0.13 1.30 6.98
C VAL A 116 -0.69 0.54 8.18
N LYS A 117 -0.47 1.11 9.37
CA LYS A 117 -0.99 0.63 10.65
C LYS A 117 -2.02 1.57 11.25
N GLU A 118 -1.91 2.86 10.95
CA GLU A 118 -2.74 3.90 11.54
C GLU A 118 -2.96 5.04 10.52
N GLU A 119 -4.19 5.54 10.49
CA GLU A 119 -4.57 6.76 9.78
C GLU A 119 -4.91 7.84 10.80
N LEU A 120 -4.27 9.00 10.68
CA LEU A 120 -4.46 10.13 11.59
C LEU A 120 -5.67 10.97 11.15
N ASP A 121 -6.45 11.42 12.12
CA ASP A 121 -7.56 12.36 11.89
C ASP A 121 -7.07 13.77 11.60
N LEU A 122 -5.95 14.17 12.22
CA LEU A 122 -5.28 15.44 12.06
C LEU A 122 -3.83 15.21 11.67
N TRP A 123 -3.38 15.87 10.60
CA TRP A 123 -2.01 15.78 10.11
C TRP A 123 -1.57 17.11 9.48
N PRO A 124 -0.26 17.35 9.33
CA PRO A 124 0.29 18.66 8.96
C PRO A 124 -0.28 19.31 7.69
N GLU A 125 -0.46 18.55 6.62
CA GLU A 125 -0.96 19.08 5.34
C GLU A 125 -2.45 18.82 5.09
N LYS A 126 -3.23 18.50 6.14
CA LYS A 126 -4.66 18.14 6.02
C LYS A 126 -5.51 19.16 5.26
N ASP A 127 -5.22 20.44 5.44
CA ASP A 127 -6.02 21.51 4.83
C ASP A 127 -5.64 21.80 3.37
N ILE A 128 -4.53 21.24 2.89
CA ILE A 128 -4.01 21.46 1.53
C ILE A 128 -3.87 20.17 0.72
N ARG A 129 -4.09 19.00 1.34
CA ARG A 129 -4.08 17.68 0.69
C ARG A 129 -5.24 16.82 1.13
N GLU A 130 -5.68 16.01 0.18
CA GLU A 130 -6.66 14.94 0.35
C GLU A 130 -5.97 13.61 0.11
N ARG A 131 -6.33 12.58 0.89
CA ARG A 131 -5.84 11.20 0.72
C ARG A 131 -6.91 10.32 0.08
N PHE A 132 -6.48 9.41 -0.79
CA PHE A 132 -7.33 8.52 -1.55
C PHE A 132 -6.79 7.10 -1.48
N TRP A 133 -7.54 6.22 -0.83
CA TRP A 133 -7.35 4.78 -0.94
C TRP A 133 -7.99 4.29 -2.23
N MET A 134 -7.26 3.47 -2.97
CA MET A 134 -7.74 2.91 -4.23
C MET A 134 -7.07 1.59 -4.58
N SER A 135 -7.72 0.86 -5.49
CA SER A 135 -7.12 -0.34 -6.05
C SER A 135 -5.85 -0.03 -6.83
N VAL A 136 -4.98 -1.03 -6.96
CA VAL A 136 -3.80 -0.97 -7.83
C VAL A 136 -4.19 -0.59 -9.27
N GLN A 137 -5.31 -1.14 -9.75
CA GLN A 137 -5.79 -0.90 -11.12
C GLN A 137 -6.20 0.56 -11.33
N GLU A 138 -6.82 1.20 -10.34
CA GLU A 138 -7.17 2.62 -10.38
C GLU A 138 -5.92 3.49 -10.25
N ALA A 139 -5.02 3.16 -9.31
CA ALA A 139 -3.74 3.86 -9.15
C ALA A 139 -2.93 3.86 -10.46
N ARG A 140 -2.89 2.73 -11.17
CA ARG A 140 -2.21 2.60 -12.47
C ARG A 140 -2.78 3.54 -13.55
N LYS A 141 -4.09 3.80 -13.52
CA LYS A 141 -4.75 4.76 -14.43
C LYS A 141 -4.48 6.22 -14.04
N LEU A 142 -4.43 6.51 -12.74
CA LEU A 142 -4.28 7.87 -12.22
C LEU A 142 -2.81 8.33 -12.12
N CYS A 143 -1.86 7.41 -12.04
CA CYS A 143 -0.43 7.71 -12.11
C CYS A 143 -0.06 8.20 -13.51
N GLN A 144 0.10 9.51 -13.69
CA GLN A 144 0.42 10.10 -14.99
C GLN A 144 1.91 9.98 -15.36
N GLN A 145 2.80 9.93 -14.35
CA GLN A 145 4.25 9.96 -14.56
C GLN A 145 4.82 8.54 -14.68
N GLY A 146 5.74 8.32 -15.63
CA GLY A 146 6.34 7.01 -15.89
C GLY A 146 6.98 6.38 -14.65
N TRP A 147 7.79 7.16 -13.93
CA TRP A 147 8.44 6.69 -12.70
C TRP A 147 7.45 6.22 -11.63
N MET A 148 6.26 6.84 -11.55
CA MET A 148 5.23 6.43 -10.57
C MET A 148 4.64 5.07 -10.93
N LYS A 149 4.39 4.84 -12.23
CA LYS A 149 3.91 3.54 -12.71
C LYS A 149 4.94 2.46 -12.42
N GLU A 150 6.20 2.71 -12.74
CA GLU A 150 7.29 1.77 -12.44
C GLU A 150 7.41 1.48 -10.94
N ALA A 151 7.36 2.51 -10.09
CA ALA A 151 7.42 2.33 -8.64
C ALA A 151 6.23 1.53 -8.10
N LEU A 152 5.03 1.74 -8.64
CA LEU A 152 3.84 0.96 -8.32
C LEU A 152 4.01 -0.50 -8.74
N GLU A 153 4.49 -0.77 -9.96
CA GLU A 153 4.71 -2.16 -10.42
C GLU A 153 5.79 -2.88 -9.59
N MET A 154 6.81 -2.16 -9.13
CA MET A 154 7.81 -2.72 -8.20
C MET A 154 7.18 -3.14 -6.86
N LEU A 155 6.24 -2.34 -6.33
CA LEU A 155 5.49 -2.70 -5.14
C LEU A 155 4.60 -3.92 -5.40
N VAL A 156 3.83 -3.89 -6.49
CA VAL A 156 2.91 -4.97 -6.86
C VAL A 156 3.67 -6.29 -7.03
N SER A 157 4.78 -6.29 -7.78
CA SER A 157 5.62 -7.47 -7.97
C SER A 157 6.12 -8.04 -6.63
N ARG A 158 6.54 -7.16 -5.70
CA ARG A 158 6.99 -7.57 -4.36
C ARG A 158 5.87 -8.19 -3.53
N LEU A 159 4.72 -7.53 -3.43
CA LEU A 159 3.60 -7.98 -2.60
C LEU A 159 2.96 -9.26 -3.15
N THR A 160 2.80 -9.36 -4.48
CA THR A 160 2.27 -10.57 -5.12
C THR A 160 3.24 -11.76 -4.96
N SER A 161 4.56 -11.53 -5.05
CA SER A 161 5.57 -12.57 -4.80
C SER A 161 5.54 -13.07 -3.36
N GLN A 162 5.40 -12.18 -2.38
CA GLN A 162 5.25 -12.54 -0.97
C GLN A 162 3.96 -13.35 -0.76
N ARG A 163 2.84 -12.90 -1.32
CA ARG A 163 1.54 -13.57 -1.19
C ARG A 163 1.55 -14.98 -1.77
N ARG A 164 2.21 -15.18 -2.93
CA ARG A 164 2.36 -16.52 -3.53
C ARG A 164 3.14 -17.46 -2.64
N ARG A 165 4.24 -17.00 -2.03
CA ARG A 165 5.00 -17.82 -1.06
C ARG A 165 4.13 -18.20 0.13
N THR A 166 3.39 -17.25 0.71
CA THR A 166 2.49 -17.53 1.84
C THR A 166 1.38 -18.53 1.48
N LYS A 167 0.76 -18.41 0.29
CA LYS A 167 -0.23 -19.37 -0.21
C LYS A 167 0.36 -20.77 -0.37
N ILE A 168 1.55 -20.89 -0.96
CA ILE A 168 2.27 -22.16 -1.13
C ILE A 168 2.61 -22.78 0.24
N ASP A 169 3.13 -21.99 1.16
CA ASP A 169 3.49 -22.45 2.50
C ASP A 169 2.25 -22.95 3.25
N LEU A 170 1.15 -22.20 3.21
CA LEU A 170 -0.12 -22.59 3.82
C LEU A 170 -0.67 -23.88 3.21
N PHE A 171 -0.67 -24.00 1.88
CA PHE A 171 -1.12 -25.22 1.19
C PHE A 171 -0.24 -26.42 1.56
N SER A 172 1.07 -26.24 1.62
CA SER A 172 2.01 -27.30 1.99
C SER A 172 1.85 -27.77 3.44
N ARG A 173 1.38 -26.91 4.35
CA ARG A 173 1.04 -27.27 5.73
C ARG A 173 -0.27 -28.04 5.80
N ILE A 174 -1.29 -27.63 5.04
CA ILE A 174 -2.57 -28.34 4.95
C ILE A 174 -2.35 -29.77 4.42
N CYS A 175 -1.57 -29.94 3.34
CA CYS A 175 -1.29 -31.26 2.79
C CYS A 175 -0.47 -32.16 3.73
N ARG A 176 0.40 -31.60 4.58
CA ARG A 176 1.17 -32.37 5.58
C ARG A 176 0.36 -32.72 6.83
N GLY A 177 -0.70 -31.96 7.14
CA GLY A 177 -1.61 -32.23 8.26
C GLY A 177 -2.55 -33.42 8.03
N SER A 178 -2.73 -33.85 6.77
CA SER A 178 -3.58 -34.99 6.40
C SER A 178 -2.83 -36.33 6.36
N GLY A 179 -1.84 -36.51 7.24
CA GLY A 179 -1.05 -37.74 7.39
C GLY A 179 -1.70 -38.84 8.22
N GLY A 180 -3.04 -38.90 8.28
CA GLY A 180 -3.79 -39.97 8.92
C GLY A 180 -5.02 -40.33 8.09
N HIS A 181 -4.95 -41.44 7.37
CA HIS A 181 -6.02 -42.18 6.68
C HIS A 181 -7.34 -41.44 6.41
N GLY A 182 -7.63 -41.09 5.15
CA GLY A 182 -8.98 -40.67 4.76
C GLY A 182 -9.11 -40.27 3.29
N THR A 183 -9.91 -41.04 2.56
CA THR A 183 -10.30 -40.98 1.15
C THR A 183 -10.42 -39.58 0.52
N VAL A 184 -9.88 -39.44 -0.70
CA VAL A 184 -10.07 -38.29 -1.59
C VAL A 184 -11.56 -38.07 -1.86
N LEU A 185 -12.12 -36.97 -1.35
CA LEU A 185 -13.36 -36.40 -1.86
C LEU A 185 -13.05 -35.12 -2.63
N ARG A 186 -13.21 -35.19 -3.96
CA ARG A 186 -13.37 -34.00 -4.80
C ARG A 186 -14.60 -33.24 -4.31
N LEU A 187 -14.44 -32.05 -3.75
CA LEU A 187 -15.56 -31.14 -3.56
C LEU A 187 -15.66 -30.19 -4.77
N GLY A 188 -16.57 -30.58 -5.67
CA GLY A 188 -17.17 -29.69 -6.65
C GLY A 188 -18.14 -28.71 -5.98
N CYS A 189 -18.49 -27.68 -6.75
CA CYS A 189 -19.28 -26.52 -6.42
C CYS A 189 -20.66 -26.77 -5.77
N ARG A 190 -21.16 -25.67 -5.16
CA ARG A 190 -22.53 -25.33 -4.73
C ARG A 190 -22.92 -25.70 -3.29
N ALA A 191 -22.82 -24.72 -2.41
CA ALA A 191 -23.65 -24.64 -1.22
C ALA A 191 -25.08 -24.24 -1.63
N GLN A 192 -26.05 -25.13 -1.45
CA GLN A 192 -27.45 -24.76 -1.24
C GLN A 192 -27.78 -25.08 0.21
N VAL A 193 -28.26 -24.07 0.93
CA VAL A 193 -28.77 -24.19 2.30
C VAL A 193 -30.08 -24.96 2.23
N LEU A 194 -30.12 -26.17 2.80
CA LEU A 194 -31.37 -26.89 3.06
C LEU A 194 -31.73 -26.71 4.54
N THR A 195 -32.91 -26.15 4.78
CA THR A 195 -33.53 -26.04 6.11
C THR A 195 -33.95 -27.43 6.62
N PRO A 196 -33.87 -27.69 7.94
CA PRO A 196 -34.24 -28.99 8.50
C PRO A 196 -35.76 -29.25 8.43
N PRO A 197 -36.19 -30.51 8.30
CA PRO A 197 -37.61 -30.88 8.23
C PRO A 197 -38.28 -30.78 9.61
N PRO A 198 -39.60 -30.54 9.66
CA PRO A 198 -40.34 -30.51 10.92
C PRO A 198 -40.52 -31.93 11.50
N PRO A 199 -40.58 -32.08 12.84
CA PRO A 199 -40.82 -33.37 13.48
C PRO A 199 -42.28 -33.84 13.27
N SER A 200 -42.44 -35.14 12.97
CA SER A 200 -43.72 -35.84 12.82
C SER A 200 -44.14 -36.52 14.13
N PRO A 201 -45.45 -36.74 14.36
CA PRO A 201 -46.05 -36.98 15.68
C PRO A 201 -46.17 -38.47 16.06
N ALA A 202 -46.49 -38.68 17.34
CA ALA A 202 -46.86 -39.93 18.03
C ALA A 202 -45.68 -40.85 18.41
N GLU A 203 -45.61 -41.39 19.63
CA GLU A 203 -46.64 -42.26 20.22
C GLU A 203 -46.73 -42.12 21.75
N GLU A 204 -47.94 -41.89 22.24
CA GLU A 204 -48.38 -42.21 23.60
C GLU A 204 -48.43 -43.73 23.78
N ALA A 205 -47.80 -44.25 24.84
CA ALA A 205 -48.30 -45.31 25.72
C ALA A 205 -47.34 -45.53 26.90
#